data_AF-A0A7Y6Z8X2-F1
#
_entry.id   AF-A0A7Y6Z8X2-F1
#
_cell.length_a   1.000
_cell.length_b   1.000
_cell.length_c   1.000
_cell.angle_alpha   90.00
_cell.angle_beta   90.00
_cell.angle_gamma   90.00
#
_symmetry.space_group_name_H-M   'P 1'
#
loop_
_entity.id
_entity.type
_entity.pdbx_description
1 polymer ?
#
loop_
_entity_poly.entity_id
_entity_poly.type
_entity_poly.pdbx_seq_one_letter_code
_entity_poly.pdbx_strand_id
1 'polypeptide(L)'
;TIQAEIMELMLELCERNSVALMLITHDLGVVSQVTRQAMVMYAGRIIEHGPTREIINDAQHPYTQGLMNALPQMAIPGQRLNQIRGSMPPLQNIPTGCAFNPRCDYAMDVCRTALPDYVRSGGCRVACHMVAQQLAENEAPRLVEVK
;
A
#
# COMPACT_ATOMS: atom_id res chain seq x y z
N THR A 1 0.33 -8.26 -24.41
CA THR A 1 -0.19 -6.95 -24.86
C THR A 1 0.99 -6.11 -25.30
N ILE A 2 0.81 -5.11 -26.16
CA ILE A 2 1.92 -4.21 -26.57
C ILE A 2 2.61 -3.60 -25.35
N GLN A 3 1.86 -3.27 -24.30
CA GLN A 3 2.41 -2.78 -23.04
C GLN A 3 3.40 -3.76 -22.39
N ALA A 4 3.07 -5.06 -22.34
CA ALA A 4 3.96 -6.07 -21.77
C ALA A 4 5.26 -6.21 -22.59
N GLU A 5 5.16 -6.20 -23.92
CA GLU A 5 6.31 -6.27 -24.82
C GLU A 5 7.23 -5.05 -24.68
N ILE A 6 6.65 -3.84 -24.56
CA ILE A 6 7.43 -2.62 -24.29
C ILE A 6 8.13 -2.71 -22.94
N MET A 7 7.44 -3.20 -21.90
CA MET A 7 8.03 -3.32 -20.57
C MET A 7 9.16 -4.35 -20.52
N GLU A 8 9.00 -5.47 -21.22
CA GLU A 8 10.03 -6.51 -21.35
C GLU A 8 11.27 -5.94 -22.04
N LEU A 9 11.10 -5.23 -23.16
CA LEU A 9 12.19 -4.53 -23.83
C LEU A 9 12.88 -3.51 -22.92
N MET A 10 12.12 -2.73 -22.16
CA MET A 10 12.67 -1.76 -21.21
C MET A 10 13.51 -2.44 -20.12
N LEU A 11 13.05 -3.58 -19.60
CA LEU A 11 13.78 -4.37 -18.61
C LEU A 11 15.08 -4.92 -19.19
N GLU A 12 15.04 -5.50 -20.39
CA GLU A 12 16.24 -6.00 -21.08
C GLU A 12 17.28 -4.89 -21.28
N LEU A 13 16.84 -3.70 -21.69
CA LEU A 13 17.72 -2.54 -21.83
C LEU A 13 18.32 -2.11 -20.49
N CYS A 14 17.54 -2.13 -19.42
CA CYS A 14 18.03 -1.79 -18.09
C CYS A 14 19.10 -2.77 -17.60
N GLU A 15 18.88 -4.08 -17.82
CA GLU A 15 19.82 -5.13 -17.46
C GLU A 15 21.12 -5.03 -18.26
N ARG A 16 21.02 -4.86 -19.59
CA ARG A 16 22.18 -4.73 -20.49
C ARG A 16 23.03 -3.50 -20.18
N ASN A 17 22.40 -2.40 -19.76
CA ASN A 17 23.08 -1.12 -19.56
C ASN A 17 23.38 -0.82 -18.09
N SER A 18 23.03 -1.72 -17.16
CA SER A 18 23.21 -1.53 -15.71
C SER A 18 22.59 -0.21 -15.19
N VAL A 19 21.37 0.10 -15.65
CA VAL A 19 20.61 1.28 -15.23
C VAL A 19 19.41 0.88 -14.37
N ALA A 20 19.01 1.78 -13.47
CA ALA A 20 17.82 1.58 -12.65
C ALA A 20 16.55 2.04 -13.38
N LEU A 21 15.49 1.24 -13.32
CA LEU A 21 14.16 1.60 -13.80
C LEU A 21 13.28 2.06 -12.63
N MET A 22 12.81 3.30 -12.68
CA MET A 22 11.77 3.81 -11.80
C MET A 22 10.47 3.97 -12.58
N LEU A 23 9.50 3.12 -12.28
CA LEU A 23 8.19 3.14 -12.93
C LEU A 23 7.16 3.88 -12.07
N ILE A 24 6.46 4.85 -12.67
CA ILE A 24 5.32 5.55 -12.06
C ILE A 24 4.07 5.16 -12.83
N THR A 25 3.17 4.43 -12.19
CA THR A 25 1.91 3.98 -12.80
C THR A 25 0.82 3.82 -11.75
N HIS A 26 -0.43 3.85 -12.20
CA HIS A 26 -1.61 3.51 -11.41
C HIS A 26 -2.05 2.04 -11.60
N ASP A 27 -1.43 1.33 -12.54
CA ASP A 27 -1.76 -0.06 -12.88
C ASP A 27 -0.94 -1.03 -12.03
N LEU A 28 -1.58 -1.58 -10.99
CA LEU A 28 -0.97 -2.58 -10.12
C LEU A 28 -0.65 -3.90 -10.84
N GLY A 29 -1.35 -4.21 -11.94
CA GLY A 29 -1.04 -5.38 -12.78
C GLY A 29 0.35 -5.28 -13.38
N VAL A 30 0.74 -4.10 -13.89
CA VAL A 30 2.09 -3.85 -14.39
C VAL A 30 3.12 -3.90 -13.26
N VAL A 31 2.81 -3.25 -12.13
CA VAL A 31 3.70 -3.23 -10.96
C VAL A 31 4.02 -4.66 -10.52
N SER A 32 3.01 -5.54 -10.48
CA SER A 32 3.15 -6.94 -10.08
C SER A 32 4.10 -7.77 -10.94
N GLN A 33 4.24 -7.41 -12.22
CA GLN A 33 5.01 -8.17 -13.20
C GLN A 33 6.45 -7.65 -13.35
N VAL A 34 6.64 -6.34 -13.22
CA VAL A 34 7.88 -5.67 -13.65
C VAL A 34 8.77 -5.25 -12.46
N THR A 35 8.18 -4.99 -11.29
CA THR A 35 8.91 -4.33 -10.18
C THR A 35 9.38 -5.31 -9.10
N ARG A 36 10.56 -5.03 -8.52
CA ARG A 36 11.07 -5.75 -7.33
C ARG A 36 10.66 -5.09 -6.02
N GLN A 37 10.54 -3.77 -6.03
CA GLN A 37 10.11 -2.94 -4.91
C GLN A 37 8.97 -2.05 -5.40
N ALA A 38 7.97 -1.84 -4.55
CA ALA A 38 6.86 -0.96 -4.82
C ALA A 38 6.71 0.08 -3.72
N MET A 39 6.21 1.25 -4.09
CA MET A 39 5.89 2.36 -3.19
C MET A 39 4.49 2.83 -3.50
N VAL A 40 3.61 2.80 -2.52
CA VAL A 40 2.24 3.28 -2.63
C VAL A 40 2.19 4.68 -2.06
N MET A 41 1.66 5.61 -2.86
CA MET A 41 1.52 7.01 -2.48
C MET A 41 0.06 7.40 -2.32
N TYR A 42 -0.21 8.26 -1.33
CA TYR A 42 -1.50 8.90 -1.15
C TYR A 42 -1.31 10.36 -0.73
N ALA A 43 -2.00 11.28 -1.43
CA ALA A 43 -1.93 12.73 -1.18
C ALA A 43 -0.48 13.26 -1.05
N GLY A 44 0.39 12.83 -1.97
CA GLY A 44 1.80 13.26 -2.04
C GLY A 44 2.75 12.61 -1.04
N ARG A 45 2.28 11.64 -0.24
CA ARG A 45 3.11 10.93 0.74
C ARG A 45 3.21 9.45 0.39
N ILE A 46 4.39 8.85 0.56
CA ILE A 46 4.53 7.40 0.58
C ILE A 46 3.86 6.92 1.87
N ILE A 47 2.92 5.98 1.75
CA ILE A 47 2.19 5.42 2.89
C ILE A 47 2.59 3.97 3.17
N GLU A 48 3.12 3.29 2.16
CA GLU A 48 3.55 1.90 2.25
C GLU A 48 4.62 1.63 1.19
N HIS A 49 5.71 0.96 1.57
CA HIS A 49 6.75 0.54 0.64
C HIS A 49 7.48 -0.72 1.10
N GLY A 50 7.99 -1.50 0.15
CA GLY A 50 8.64 -2.78 0.41
C GLY A 50 8.69 -3.68 -0.84
N PRO A 51 8.98 -4.98 -0.67
CA PRO A 51 8.95 -5.95 -1.76
C PRO A 51 7.59 -5.98 -2.44
N THR A 52 7.58 -5.89 -3.77
CA THR A 52 6.34 -5.84 -4.57
C THR A 52 5.41 -7.00 -4.24
N ARG A 53 5.96 -8.21 -4.07
CA ARG A 53 5.19 -9.40 -3.70
C ARG A 53 4.50 -9.27 -2.33
N GLU A 54 5.13 -8.64 -1.36
CA GLU A 54 4.53 -8.45 -0.04
C GLU A 54 3.44 -7.38 -0.09
N ILE A 55 3.67 -6.25 -0.76
CA ILE A 55 2.64 -5.21 -0.93
C ILE A 55 1.37 -5.75 -1.61
N ILE A 56 1.52 -6.62 -2.60
CA ILE A 56 0.38 -7.15 -3.35
C ILE A 56 -0.38 -8.22 -2.56
N ASN A 57 0.34 -9.12 -1.88
CA ASN A 57 -0.29 -10.28 -1.23
C ASN A 57 -0.68 -10.01 0.23
N ASP A 58 0.00 -9.08 0.90
CA ASP A 58 -0.17 -8.77 2.31
C ASP A 58 -0.06 -7.25 2.54
N ALA A 59 -0.91 -6.50 1.82
CA ALA A 59 -1.04 -5.06 1.99
C ALA A 59 -1.42 -4.71 3.43
N GLN A 60 -0.67 -3.82 4.06
CA GLN A 60 -0.86 -3.46 5.46
C GLN A 60 -1.68 -2.17 5.62
N HIS A 61 -1.42 -1.15 4.80
CA HIS A 61 -2.14 0.12 4.93
C HIS A 61 -3.58 -0.03 4.40
N PRO A 62 -4.63 0.46 5.12
CA PRO A 62 -6.02 0.30 4.69
C PRO A 62 -6.32 0.83 3.28
N TYR A 63 -5.63 1.88 2.85
CA TYR A 63 -5.69 2.35 1.46
C TYR A 63 -5.14 1.32 0.47
N THR A 64 -3.96 0.76 0.72
CA THR A 64 -3.34 -0.25 -0.16
C THR A 64 -4.18 -1.52 -0.21
N GLN A 65 -4.73 -1.95 0.92
CA GLN A 65 -5.72 -3.05 0.97
C GLN A 65 -6.94 -2.73 0.11
N GLY A 66 -7.46 -1.50 0.20
CA GLY A 66 -8.54 -1.02 -0.65
C GLY A 66 -8.20 -1.06 -2.14
N LEU A 67 -6.96 -0.76 -2.53
CA LEU A 67 -6.51 -0.87 -3.92
C LEU A 67 -6.46 -2.33 -4.38
N MET A 68 -5.91 -3.24 -3.58
CA MET A 68 -5.88 -4.67 -3.92
C MET A 68 -7.30 -5.22 -4.07
N ASN A 69 -8.18 -4.92 -3.13
CA ASN A 69 -9.57 -5.37 -3.14
C ASN A 69 -10.40 -4.81 -4.32
N ALA A 70 -9.96 -3.71 -4.92
CA ALA A 70 -10.59 -3.13 -6.10
C ALA A 70 -10.15 -3.79 -7.42
N LEU A 71 -9.14 -4.67 -7.40
CA LEU A 71 -8.65 -5.35 -8.59
C LEU A 71 -9.67 -6.40 -9.08
N PRO A 72 -10.03 -6.41 -10.38
CA PRO A 72 -11.00 -7.35 -10.93
C PRO A 72 -10.63 -8.82 -10.71
N GLN A 73 -9.34 -9.12 -10.67
CA GLN A 73 -8.80 -10.47 -10.46
C GLN A 73 -9.10 -11.01 -9.06
N MET A 74 -9.38 -10.14 -8.09
CA MET A 74 -9.76 -10.50 -6.72
C MET A 74 -11.28 -10.57 -6.52
N ALA A 75 -12.08 -10.22 -7.53
CA ALA A 75 -13.53 -10.20 -7.44
C ALA A 75 -14.17 -11.49 -8.00
N ILE A 76 -15.31 -11.88 -7.42
CA ILE A 76 -16.11 -13.00 -7.91
C ILE A 76 -16.85 -12.55 -9.19
N PRO A 77 -16.78 -13.30 -10.30
CA PRO A 77 -17.50 -12.96 -11.53
C PRO A 77 -18.99 -12.71 -11.28
N GLY A 78 -19.49 -11.56 -11.73
CA GLY A 78 -20.89 -11.15 -11.54
C GLY A 78 -21.17 -10.36 -10.26
N GLN A 79 -20.20 -10.20 -9.35
CA GLN A 79 -20.33 -9.28 -8.21
C GLN A 79 -19.81 -7.87 -8.52
N ARG A 80 -20.31 -6.90 -7.76
CA ARG A 80 -19.77 -5.53 -7.81
C ARG A 80 -18.38 -5.51 -7.21
N LEU A 81 -17.45 -4.81 -7.88
CA LEU A 81 -16.11 -4.58 -7.37
C LEU A 81 -16.16 -3.78 -6.07
N ASN A 82 -15.29 -4.14 -5.13
CA ASN A 82 -15.09 -3.33 -3.93
C ASN A 82 -14.46 -2.00 -4.33
N GLN A 83 -15.04 -0.90 -3.85
CA GLN A 83 -14.53 0.44 -4.12
C GLN A 83 -14.18 1.12 -2.80
N ILE A 84 -13.06 1.83 -2.79
CA ILE A 84 -12.69 2.69 -1.67
C ILE A 84 -13.70 3.82 -1.60
N ARG A 85 -14.42 3.92 -0.48
CA ARG A 85 -15.50 4.89 -0.29
C ARG A 85 -14.98 6.34 -0.32
N GLY A 86 -15.86 7.25 -0.71
CA GLY A 86 -15.57 8.68 -0.79
C GLY A 86 -14.60 9.06 -1.92
N SER A 87 -14.36 10.36 -2.06
CA SER A 87 -13.45 10.93 -3.06
C SER A 87 -12.11 11.34 -2.44
N MET A 88 -11.06 11.42 -3.26
CA MET A 88 -9.77 11.95 -2.84
C MET A 88 -9.94 13.42 -2.39
N PRO A 89 -9.38 13.82 -1.24
CA PRO A 89 -9.41 15.22 -0.82
C PRO A 89 -8.63 16.07 -1.83
N PRO A 90 -9.08 17.31 -2.10
CA PRO A 90 -8.35 18.20 -3.00
C PRO A 90 -6.98 18.54 -2.40
N LEU A 91 -5.96 18.65 -3.25
CA LEU A 91 -4.57 18.86 -2.79
C LEU A 91 -4.39 20.18 -2.02
N GLN A 92 -5.25 21.17 -2.25
CA GLN A 92 -5.28 22.44 -1.52
C GLN A 92 -5.85 22.35 -0.10
N ASN A 93 -6.53 21.24 0.24
CA ASN A 93 -7.17 21.05 1.54
C ASN A 93 -6.99 19.59 2.01
N ILE A 94 -5.72 19.21 2.18
CA ILE A 94 -5.37 17.89 2.72
C ILE A 94 -5.73 17.87 4.21
N PRO A 95 -6.47 16.86 4.70
CA PRO A 95 -6.81 16.71 6.11
C PRO A 95 -5.56 16.72 7.01
N THR A 96 -5.72 17.23 8.23
CA THR A 96 -4.70 17.11 9.28
C THR A 96 -4.47 15.65 9.67
N GLY A 97 -3.28 15.36 10.20
CA GLY A 97 -2.88 14.00 10.54
C GLY A 97 -2.71 13.11 9.31
N CYS A 98 -3.17 11.85 9.39
CA CYS A 98 -3.16 10.92 8.28
C CYS A 98 -4.12 11.39 7.18
N ALA A 99 -3.62 11.69 5.97
CA ALA A 99 -4.44 12.20 4.87
C ALA A 99 -5.60 11.27 4.46
N PHE A 100 -5.49 9.97 4.75
CA PHE A 100 -6.53 8.97 4.45
C PHE A 100 -7.62 8.85 5.54
N ASN A 101 -7.48 9.56 6.68
CA ASN A 101 -8.42 9.44 7.80
C ASN A 101 -9.92 9.64 7.45
N PRO A 102 -10.33 10.51 6.49
CA PRO A 102 -11.75 10.69 6.20
C PRO A 102 -12.38 9.51 5.44
N ARG A 103 -11.56 8.62 4.87
CA ARG A 103 -11.98 7.49 4.03
C ARG A 103 -11.59 6.14 4.62
N CYS A 104 -10.83 6.14 5.72
CA CYS A 104 -10.33 4.95 6.37
C CYS A 104 -11.40 4.40 7.32
N ASP A 105 -11.83 3.16 7.11
CA ASP A 105 -12.77 2.48 8.00
C ASP A 105 -12.16 2.17 9.39
N TYR A 106 -10.83 2.25 9.51
CA TYR A 106 -10.07 2.04 10.74
C TYR A 106 -9.50 3.35 11.33
N ALA A 107 -10.08 4.50 10.97
CA ALA A 107 -9.60 5.79 11.47
C ALA A 107 -9.80 5.91 13.00
N MET A 108 -8.72 6.23 13.70
CA MET A 108 -8.72 6.55 15.13
C MET A 108 -8.60 8.06 15.35
N ASP A 109 -8.79 8.53 16.58
CA ASP A 109 -8.69 9.96 16.91
C ASP A 109 -7.28 10.51 16.62
N VAL A 110 -6.23 9.74 16.91
CA VAL A 110 -4.84 10.09 16.59
C VAL A 110 -4.62 10.27 15.09
N CYS A 111 -5.37 9.58 14.23
CA CYS A 111 -5.27 9.72 12.77
C CYS A 111 -5.72 11.10 12.28
N ARG A 112 -6.53 11.82 13.05
CA ARG A 112 -7.05 13.16 12.68
C ARG A 112 -6.11 14.29 13.09
N THR A 113 -5.19 14.02 14.02
CA THR A 113 -4.34 15.04 14.66
C THR A 113 -2.86 14.85 14.38
N ALA A 114 -2.39 13.60 14.27
CA ALA A 114 -0.98 13.28 14.10
C ALA A 114 -0.72 12.48 12.82
N LEU A 115 0.39 12.79 12.16
CA LEU A 115 0.91 11.96 11.08
C LEU A 115 1.48 10.67 11.67
N PRO A 116 1.23 9.50 11.08
CA PRO A 116 1.85 8.27 11.51
C PRO A 116 3.32 8.22 11.08
N ASP A 117 4.18 7.75 11.98
CA ASP A 117 5.54 7.35 11.66
C ASP A 117 5.55 6.00 10.91
N TYR A 118 6.68 5.69 10.27
CA TYR A 118 6.86 4.39 9.65
C TYR A 118 7.11 3.31 10.69
N VAL A 119 6.26 2.28 10.67
CA VAL A 119 6.49 1.02 11.36
C VAL A 119 6.85 -0.08 10.36
N ARG A 120 7.54 -1.11 10.83
CA ARG A 120 7.91 -2.26 10.01
C ARG A 120 6.93 -3.41 10.27
N SER A 121 6.23 -3.84 9.23
CA SER A 121 5.40 -5.05 9.25
C SER A 121 5.90 -5.99 8.16
N GLY A 122 6.46 -7.14 8.56
CA GLY A 122 7.18 -8.02 7.65
C GLY A 122 8.37 -7.32 6.96
N GLY A 123 8.47 -7.47 5.64
CA GLY A 123 9.43 -6.77 4.79
C GLY A 123 9.02 -5.35 4.41
N CYS A 124 7.80 -4.93 4.74
CA CYS A 124 7.24 -3.63 4.39
C CYS A 124 7.44 -2.57 5.49
N ARG A 125 7.51 -1.30 5.08
CA ARG A 125 7.40 -0.14 5.96
C ARG A 125 6.11 0.60 5.66
N VAL A 126 5.37 0.91 6.71
CA VAL A 126 3.99 1.38 6.61
C VAL A 126 3.82 2.59 7.53
N ALA A 127 3.28 3.69 7.00
CA ALA A 127 2.93 4.86 7.79
C ALA A 127 1.45 4.76 8.21
N CYS A 128 1.16 4.02 9.28
CA CYS A 128 -0.20 3.82 9.77
C CYS A 128 -0.25 3.61 11.30
N HIS A 129 -1.10 4.37 11.99
CA HIS A 129 -1.29 4.24 13.44
C HIS A 129 -1.93 2.90 13.83
N MET A 130 -2.85 2.37 13.02
CA MET A 130 -3.51 1.09 13.29
C MET A 130 -2.52 -0.07 13.25
N VAL A 131 -1.66 -0.10 12.22
CA VAL A 131 -0.60 -1.11 12.11
C VAL A 131 0.41 -0.98 13.25
N ALA A 132 0.78 0.25 13.62
CA ALA A 132 1.68 0.49 14.75
C ALA A 132 1.11 -0.07 16.07
N GLN A 133 -0.18 0.15 16.32
CA GLN A 133 -0.86 -0.38 17.50
C GLN A 133 -0.92 -1.92 17.48
N GLN A 134 -1.28 -2.53 16.35
CA GLN A 134 -1.33 -3.99 16.22
C GLN A 134 0.03 -4.65 16.48
N LEU A 135 1.11 -4.05 15.98
CA LEU A 135 2.47 -4.55 16.23
C LEU A 135 2.83 -4.46 17.72
N ALA A 136 2.52 -3.33 18.37
CA ALA A 136 2.77 -3.17 19.81
C ALA A 136 1.97 -4.17 20.66
N GLU A 137 0.73 -4.46 20.27
CA GLU A 137 -0.13 -5.46 20.94
C GLU A 137 0.39 -6.90 20.72
N ASN A 138 0.91 -7.21 19.54
CA ASN A 138 1.49 -8.52 19.21
C ASN A 138 2.86 -8.76 19.88
N GLU A 139 3.62 -7.71 20.18
CA GLU A 139 4.89 -7.77 20.89
C GLU A 139 4.73 -7.79 22.42
N ALA A 140 3.54 -7.50 22.95
CA ALA A 140 3.26 -7.60 24.37
C ALA A 140 3.44 -9.06 24.84
N PRO A 141 4.22 -9.33 25.91
CA PRO A 141 4.47 -10.68 26.36
C PRO A 141 3.15 -11.34 26.73
N ARG A 142 2.79 -12.43 26.03
CA ARG A 142 1.75 -13.36 26.51
C ARG A 142 2.21 -13.84 27.87
N LEU A 143 1.62 -13.32 28.93
CA LEU A 143 1.75 -13.88 30.27
C LEU A 143 1.33 -15.34 30.17
N VAL A 144 2.32 -16.24 30.17
CA VAL A 144 2.10 -17.66 30.35
C VAL A 144 1.55 -17.81 31.76
N GLU A 145 0.23 -17.96 31.88
CA GLU A 145 -0.37 -18.47 33.11
C GLU A 145 0.16 -19.89 33.33
N VAL A 146 1.22 -20.00 34.13
CA VAL A 146 1.63 -21.26 34.73
C VAL A 146 0.58 -21.61 35.78
N LYS A 147 -0.23 -22.63 35.48
CA LYS A 147 -1.02 -23.37 36.46
C LYS A 147 -0.49 -24.80 36.56
#